data_AF-A0A5J4QD27-F1
#
_entry.id   AF-A0A5J4QD27-F1
#
_cell.length_a   1.000
_cell.length_b   1.000
_cell.length_c   1.000
_cell.angle_alpha   90.00
_cell.angle_beta   90.00
_cell.angle_gamma   90.00
#
_symmetry.space_group_name_H-M   'P 1'
#
loop_
_entity.id
_entity.type
_entity.pdbx_description
1 polymer ?
#
loop_
_entity_poly.entity_id
_entity_poly.type
_entity_poly.pdbx_seq_one_letter_code
_entity_poly.pdbx_strand_id
1 'polypeptide(L)'
;MEEITTPRRDFVRATREEVYSQAKNDLLEAVSLLDNIDAVKDGKISRQMAQHLLSELYITLGDYDNAISMATAVIDYPAMGLMTERFGTKINQPGDVYSDLFKTGNINRGAGNRETLWAFQYDYLNQGSSTLDEVPRSILPFYQNITITVDGVTTTAFKGVTAEKGGRGIGWMQPTKHV
;
A
#
# COMPACT_ATOMS: atom_id res chain seq x y z
N MET A 1 -6.04 -19.36 -21.39
CA MET A 1 -6.13 -20.56 -20.53
C MET A 1 -7.32 -21.39 -21.02
N GLU A 2 -7.20 -22.72 -21.10
CA GLU A 2 -8.34 -23.57 -21.46
C GLU A 2 -9.23 -23.80 -20.23
N GLU A 3 -10.52 -23.49 -20.38
CA GLU A 3 -11.52 -23.72 -19.34
C GLU A 3 -11.83 -25.23 -19.25
N ILE A 4 -11.84 -25.77 -18.03
CA ILE A 4 -12.18 -27.16 -17.77
C ILE A 4 -13.69 -27.27 -17.55
N THR A 5 -14.39 -27.91 -18.49
CA THR A 5 -15.85 -28.05 -18.49
C THR A 5 -16.35 -29.34 -17.82
N THR A 6 -15.44 -30.25 -17.44
CA THR A 6 -15.76 -31.52 -16.77
C THR A 6 -14.85 -31.78 -15.57
N PRO A 7 -15.31 -32.44 -14.49
CA PRO A 7 -14.50 -32.70 -13.30
C PRO A 7 -13.17 -33.39 -13.63
N ARG A 8 -12.06 -32.81 -13.17
CA ARG A 8 -10.68 -33.27 -13.42
C ARG A 8 -9.87 -33.28 -12.11
N ARG A 9 -8.97 -34.25 -11.92
CA ARG A 9 -8.20 -34.44 -10.65
C ARG A 9 -6.69 -34.68 -10.83
N ASP A 10 -6.21 -34.76 -12.06
CA ASP A 10 -4.82 -35.03 -12.46
C ASP A 10 -3.95 -33.77 -12.56
N PHE A 11 -4.23 -32.74 -11.76
CA PHE A 11 -3.41 -31.53 -11.75
C PHE A 11 -2.04 -31.79 -11.12
N VAL A 12 -0.99 -31.33 -11.78
CA VAL A 12 0.38 -31.34 -11.27
C VAL A 12 0.79 -29.92 -10.91
N ARG A 13 1.69 -29.79 -9.93
CA ARG A 13 2.23 -28.48 -9.55
C ARG A 13 3.18 -28.00 -10.65
N ALA A 14 2.97 -26.78 -11.12
CA ALA A 14 3.96 -26.06 -11.91
C ALA A 14 5.17 -25.69 -11.05
N THR A 15 6.32 -25.54 -11.69
CA THR A 15 7.52 -24.97 -11.08
C THR A 15 7.32 -23.49 -10.77
N ARG A 16 8.14 -22.94 -9.87
CA ARG A 16 8.10 -21.52 -9.54
C ARG A 16 8.33 -20.62 -10.77
N GLU A 17 9.25 -21.02 -11.64
CA GLU A 17 9.60 -20.27 -12.85
C GLU A 17 8.47 -20.24 -13.87
N GLU A 18 7.76 -21.37 -14.06
CA GLU A 18 6.57 -21.42 -14.91
C GLU A 18 5.45 -20.52 -14.39
N VAL A 19 5.22 -20.50 -13.07
CA VAL A 19 4.21 -19.62 -12.46
C VAL A 19 4.56 -18.14 -12.68
N TYR A 20 5.81 -17.75 -12.47
CA TYR A 20 6.24 -16.37 -12.69
C TYR A 20 6.22 -15.98 -14.17
N SER A 21 6.58 -16.91 -15.06
CA SER A 21 6.48 -16.70 -16.50
C SER A 21 5.04 -16.50 -16.96
N GLN A 22 4.09 -17.25 -16.40
CA GLN A 22 2.67 -17.05 -16.67
C GLN A 22 2.20 -15.68 -16.16
N ALA A 23 2.50 -15.33 -14.90
CA ALA A 23 2.12 -14.03 -14.34
C ALA A 23 2.71 -12.85 -15.13
N LYS A 24 3.95 -12.98 -15.62
CA LYS A 24 4.58 -12.01 -16.52
C LYS A 24 3.78 -11.85 -17.82
N ASN A 25 3.37 -12.95 -18.45
CA ASN A 25 2.58 -12.89 -19.69
C ASN A 25 1.22 -12.23 -19.46
N ASP A 26 0.54 -12.55 -18.36
CA ASP A 26 -0.74 -11.93 -18.01
C ASP A 26 -0.58 -10.41 -17.79
N LEU A 27 0.50 -9.98 -17.12
CA LEU A 27 0.77 -8.55 -16.93
C LEU A 27 1.19 -7.84 -18.22
N LEU A 28 1.94 -8.48 -19.11
CA LEU A 28 2.25 -7.93 -20.43
C LEU A 28 0.99 -7.64 -21.24
N GLU A 29 0.04 -8.58 -21.24
CA GLU A 29 -1.27 -8.37 -21.84
C GLU A 29 -2.02 -7.23 -21.13
N ALA A 30 -2.08 -7.26 -19.79
CA ALA A 30 -2.77 -6.23 -19.00
C ALA A 30 -2.24 -4.81 -19.29
N VAL A 31 -0.92 -4.61 -19.39
CA VAL A 31 -0.32 -3.31 -19.71
C VAL A 31 -0.83 -2.76 -21.06
N SER A 32 -1.07 -3.63 -22.04
CA SER A 32 -1.60 -3.24 -23.35
C SER A 32 -3.08 -2.85 -23.33
N LEU A 33 -3.86 -3.41 -22.38
CA LEU A 33 -5.31 -3.25 -22.29
C LEU A 33 -5.76 -2.17 -21.30
N LEU A 34 -4.96 -1.92 -20.26
CA LEU A 34 -5.31 -1.01 -19.18
C LEU A 34 -5.13 0.45 -19.58
N ASP A 35 -6.02 1.29 -19.07
CA ASP A 35 -5.92 2.75 -19.16
C ASP A 35 -4.80 3.29 -18.28
N ASN A 36 -4.31 4.48 -18.62
CA ASN A 36 -3.32 5.19 -17.80
C ASN A 36 -3.89 5.56 -16.42
N ILE A 37 -2.98 5.78 -15.47
CA ILE A 37 -3.31 6.01 -14.06
C ILE A 37 -4.13 7.29 -13.79
N ASP A 38 -4.10 8.26 -14.71
CA ASP A 38 -4.89 9.49 -14.67
C ASP A 38 -6.24 9.37 -15.39
N ALA A 39 -6.49 8.25 -16.08
CA ALA A 39 -7.74 7.96 -16.78
C ALA A 39 -8.60 6.91 -16.05
N VAL A 40 -8.08 6.24 -15.03
CA VAL A 40 -8.82 5.27 -14.22
C VAL A 40 -9.47 5.93 -13.00
N LYS A 41 -10.60 5.36 -12.55
CA LYS A 41 -11.21 5.71 -11.26
C LYS A 41 -10.33 5.20 -10.11
N ASP A 42 -10.26 5.96 -9.02
CA ASP A 42 -9.61 5.53 -7.77
C ASP A 42 -10.02 4.10 -7.37
N GLY A 43 -9.02 3.28 -7.02
CA GLY A 43 -9.17 1.87 -6.66
C GLY A 43 -9.14 0.89 -7.84
N LYS A 44 -9.29 1.34 -9.10
CA LYS A 44 -9.08 0.49 -10.28
C LYS A 44 -7.59 0.33 -10.58
N ILE A 45 -7.22 -0.81 -11.16
CA ILE A 45 -5.88 -1.05 -11.67
C ILE A 45 -5.63 -0.17 -12.89
N SER A 46 -4.47 0.47 -12.92
CA SER A 46 -3.96 1.27 -14.04
C SER A 46 -2.83 0.55 -14.76
N ARG A 47 -2.50 1.03 -15.96
CA ARG A 47 -1.30 0.61 -16.70
C ARG A 47 -0.03 0.76 -15.87
N GLN A 48 0.16 1.89 -15.18
CA GLN A 48 1.36 2.15 -14.38
C GLN A 48 1.48 1.17 -13.19
N MET A 49 0.37 0.80 -12.56
CA MET A 49 0.39 -0.23 -11.51
C MET A 49 0.79 -1.60 -12.09
N ALA A 50 0.26 -1.97 -13.26
CA ALA A 50 0.65 -3.22 -13.92
C ALA A 50 2.13 -3.22 -14.34
N GLN A 51 2.64 -2.11 -14.88
CA GLN A 51 4.06 -1.95 -15.23
C GLN A 51 4.97 -2.04 -13.99
N HIS A 52 4.55 -1.45 -12.87
CA HIS A 52 5.30 -1.54 -11.61
C HIS A 52 5.43 -3.00 -11.14
N LEU A 53 4.32 -3.74 -11.05
CA LEU A 53 4.36 -5.14 -10.66
C LEU A 53 5.13 -6.01 -11.67
N LEU A 54 5.00 -5.72 -12.97
CA LEU A 54 5.75 -6.40 -14.01
C LEU A 54 7.27 -6.19 -13.86
N SER A 55 7.70 -4.99 -13.43
CA SER A 55 9.12 -4.73 -13.14
C SER A 55 9.66 -5.63 -12.02
N GLU A 56 8.89 -5.88 -10.96
CA GLU A 56 9.28 -6.79 -9.87
C GLU A 56 9.37 -8.25 -10.34
N LEU A 57 8.46 -8.68 -11.21
CA LEU A 57 8.52 -10.01 -11.82
C LEU A 57 9.77 -10.16 -12.70
N TYR A 58 10.11 -9.14 -13.48
CA TYR A 58 11.33 -9.15 -14.28
C TYR A 58 12.59 -9.25 -13.41
N ILE A 59 12.67 -8.51 -12.30
CA ILE A 59 13.76 -8.65 -11.30
C ILE A 59 13.82 -10.09 -10.78
N THR A 60 12.65 -10.65 -10.43
CA THR A 60 12.56 -12.01 -9.87
C THR A 60 13.00 -13.09 -10.87
N LEU A 61 12.81 -12.85 -12.17
CA LEU A 61 13.23 -13.73 -13.26
C LEU A 61 14.67 -13.45 -13.75
N GLY A 62 15.35 -12.44 -13.18
CA GLY A 62 16.72 -12.06 -13.57
C GLY A 62 16.84 -11.28 -14.88
N ASP A 63 15.73 -10.76 -15.39
CA ASP A 63 15.65 -9.98 -16.63
C ASP A 63 15.68 -8.48 -16.31
N TYR A 64 16.88 -7.98 -15.98
CA TYR A 64 17.03 -6.63 -15.44
C TYR A 64 16.81 -5.53 -16.49
N ASP A 65 17.09 -5.77 -17.76
CA ASP A 65 16.88 -4.77 -18.82
C ASP A 65 15.40 -4.43 -18.99
N ASN A 66 14.54 -5.46 -19.00
CA ASN A 66 13.10 -5.25 -19.05
C ASN A 66 12.55 -4.67 -17.74
N ALA A 67 13.11 -5.04 -16.59
CA ALA A 67 12.76 -4.41 -15.31
C ALA A 67 13.04 -2.90 -15.33
N ILE A 68 14.23 -2.49 -15.80
CA ILE A 68 14.62 -1.08 -15.93
C ILE A 68 13.65 -0.36 -16.87
N SER A 69 13.34 -0.95 -18.02
CA SER A 69 12.39 -0.38 -18.98
C SER A 69 11.02 -0.13 -18.38
N MET A 70 10.43 -1.13 -17.70
CA MET A 70 9.11 -1.02 -17.08
C MET A 70 9.09 -0.01 -15.92
N ALA A 71 10.10 -0.03 -15.05
CA ALA A 71 10.19 0.91 -13.94
C ALA A 71 10.39 2.36 -14.43
N THR A 72 11.24 2.56 -15.44
CA THR A 72 11.47 3.87 -16.06
C THR A 72 10.19 4.42 -16.66
N ALA A 73 9.40 3.58 -17.34
CA ALA A 73 8.11 4.00 -17.91
C ALA A 73 7.11 4.48 -16.85
N VAL A 74 7.16 3.94 -15.62
CA VAL A 74 6.34 4.41 -14.49
C VAL A 74 6.89 5.71 -13.92
N ILE A 75 8.20 5.77 -13.68
CA ILE A 75 8.90 6.92 -13.08
C ILE A 75 8.74 8.18 -13.95
N ASP A 76 8.91 8.03 -15.26
CA ASP A 76 8.87 9.13 -16.22
C ASP A 76 7.43 9.50 -16.64
N TYR A 77 6.41 8.78 -16.16
CA TYR A 77 5.04 9.07 -16.53
C TYR A 77 4.59 10.43 -15.96
N PRO A 78 4.08 11.38 -16.76
CA PRO A 78 3.85 12.76 -16.29
C PRO A 78 2.91 12.93 -15.09
N ALA A 79 1.97 12.00 -14.87
CA ALA A 79 1.06 12.04 -13.74
C ALA A 79 1.64 11.39 -12.46
N MET A 80 2.81 10.74 -12.55
CA MET A 80 3.53 10.18 -11.42
C MET A 80 4.51 11.21 -10.86
N GLY A 81 4.87 11.03 -9.59
CA GLY A 81 5.92 11.81 -8.97
C GLY A 81 5.84 11.76 -7.45
N LEU A 82 7.01 11.91 -6.83
CA LEU A 82 7.08 12.05 -5.38
C LEU A 82 6.45 13.38 -4.94
N MET A 83 5.74 13.34 -3.82
CA MET A 83 5.21 14.51 -3.14
C MET A 83 6.36 15.17 -2.39
N THR A 84 6.70 16.38 -2.78
CA THR A 84 7.77 17.19 -2.16
C THR A 84 7.22 18.33 -1.31
N GLU A 85 5.91 18.57 -1.37
CA GLU A 85 5.20 19.64 -0.68
C GLU A 85 3.98 19.07 0.04
N ARG A 86 3.56 19.74 1.13
CA ARG A 86 2.36 19.38 1.90
C ARG A 86 1.12 19.42 1.00
N PHE A 87 0.18 18.49 1.17
CA PHE A 87 -0.98 18.39 0.29
C PHE A 87 -2.22 17.78 0.98
N GLY A 88 -3.36 17.85 0.28
CA GLY A 88 -4.59 17.18 0.67
C GLY A 88 -5.34 17.84 1.83
N THR A 89 -6.25 17.08 2.44
CA THR A 89 -7.32 17.58 3.32
C THR A 89 -6.87 18.12 4.67
N LYS A 90 -5.64 17.82 5.10
CA LYS A 90 -5.08 18.17 6.41
C LYS A 90 -3.84 19.07 6.32
N ILE A 91 -3.67 19.77 5.20
CA ILE A 91 -2.53 20.66 4.95
C ILE A 91 -2.36 21.74 6.04
N ASN A 92 -3.48 22.27 6.56
CA ASN A 92 -3.51 23.31 7.60
C ASN A 92 -3.28 22.78 9.04
N GLN A 93 -2.98 21.49 9.19
CA GLN A 93 -2.71 20.86 10.48
C GLN A 93 -1.22 20.53 10.61
N PRO A 94 -0.70 20.40 11.86
CA PRO A 94 0.66 19.91 12.09
C PRO A 94 0.93 18.60 11.34
N GLY A 95 2.11 18.49 10.76
CA GLY A 95 2.53 17.34 9.98
C GLY A 95 3.63 17.66 8.97
N ASP A 96 3.94 16.68 8.14
CA ASP A 96 4.92 16.72 7.08
C ASP A 96 4.36 16.06 5.81
N VAL A 97 5.11 16.10 4.72
CA VAL A 97 4.66 15.54 3.44
C VAL A 97 4.43 14.03 3.53
N TYR A 98 5.28 13.32 4.27
CA TYR A 98 5.19 11.88 4.44
C TYR A 98 3.90 11.48 5.17
N SER A 99 3.60 12.12 6.29
CA SER A 99 2.34 11.89 7.01
C SER A 99 1.13 12.26 6.18
N ASP A 100 1.20 13.29 5.34
CA ASP A 100 0.09 13.66 4.45
C ASP A 100 -0.24 12.57 3.41
N LEU A 101 0.72 11.74 2.98
CA LEU A 101 0.48 10.61 2.06
C LEU A 101 -0.54 9.61 2.61
N PHE A 102 -0.55 9.42 3.93
CA PHE A 102 -1.31 8.35 4.59
C PHE A 102 -2.51 8.86 5.40
N LYS A 103 -2.78 10.17 5.38
CA LYS A 103 -3.94 10.74 6.06
C LYS A 103 -5.25 10.35 5.37
N THR A 104 -6.30 10.17 6.17
CA THR A 104 -7.65 9.92 5.65
C THR A 104 -8.04 10.99 4.64
N GLY A 105 -8.50 10.56 3.47
CA GLY A 105 -8.86 11.45 2.36
C GLY A 105 -7.69 11.90 1.47
N ASN A 106 -6.44 11.51 1.77
CA ASN A 106 -5.27 11.86 0.96
C ASN A 106 -4.66 10.66 0.21
N ILE A 107 -5.06 9.42 0.55
CA ILE A 107 -4.44 8.21 0.00
C ILE A 107 -4.73 8.07 -1.50
N ASN A 108 -5.96 8.37 -1.92
CA ASN A 108 -6.36 8.29 -3.32
C ASN A 108 -5.71 9.34 -4.21
N ARG A 109 -5.52 9.01 -5.50
CA ARG A 109 -4.98 9.95 -6.48
C ARG A 109 -5.91 11.13 -6.73
N GLY A 110 -7.23 10.90 -6.68
CA GLY A 110 -8.22 11.97 -6.76
C GLY A 110 -8.06 13.09 -5.72
N ALA A 111 -7.31 12.84 -4.63
CA ALA A 111 -6.98 13.84 -3.61
C ALA A 111 -5.73 14.68 -3.94
N GLY A 112 -5.08 14.44 -5.08
CA GLY A 112 -3.83 15.08 -5.48
C GLY A 112 -2.56 14.30 -5.10
N ASN A 113 -2.69 13.08 -4.60
CA ASN A 113 -1.54 12.21 -4.32
C ASN A 113 -0.99 11.62 -5.63
N ARG A 114 0.26 11.94 -5.96
CA ARG A 114 0.94 11.45 -7.18
C ARG A 114 1.79 10.20 -6.96
N GLU A 115 1.97 9.78 -5.71
CA GLU A 115 2.77 8.59 -5.34
C GLU A 115 1.94 7.31 -5.33
N THR A 116 0.65 7.40 -4.99
CA THR A 116 -0.22 6.22 -4.95
C THR A 116 -0.37 5.60 -6.34
N LEU A 117 0.15 4.37 -6.51
CA LEU A 117 -0.09 3.51 -7.67
C LEU A 117 -1.42 2.76 -7.53
N TRP A 118 -1.66 2.19 -6.34
CA TRP A 118 -2.90 1.51 -5.99
C TRP A 118 -3.08 1.46 -4.47
N ALA A 119 -4.31 1.59 -3.99
CA ALA A 119 -4.60 1.63 -2.56
C ALA A 119 -5.81 0.76 -2.22
N PHE A 120 -5.62 -0.09 -1.20
CA PHE A 120 -6.70 -0.77 -0.49
C PHE A 120 -7.03 0.00 0.77
N GLN A 121 -8.24 0.53 0.85
CA GLN A 121 -8.66 1.35 1.98
C GLN A 121 -9.53 0.55 2.94
N TYR A 122 -9.13 0.58 4.21
CA TYR A 122 -9.96 0.18 5.32
C TYR A 122 -10.60 1.44 5.89
N ASP A 123 -11.93 1.43 6.01
CA ASP A 123 -12.67 2.55 6.57
C ASP A 123 -13.63 2.05 7.64
N TYR A 124 -13.81 2.86 8.67
CA TYR A 124 -14.64 2.51 9.81
C TYR A 124 -16.11 2.50 9.40
N LEU A 125 -16.77 1.34 9.52
CA LEU A 125 -18.19 1.14 9.18
C LEU A 125 -18.52 1.41 7.69
N ASN A 126 -17.62 1.04 6.78
CA ASN A 126 -17.98 1.02 5.36
C ASN A 126 -18.91 -0.17 5.03
N GLN A 127 -19.61 -0.10 3.89
CA GLN A 127 -20.51 -1.19 3.47
C GLN A 127 -19.78 -2.53 3.23
N GLY A 128 -18.45 -2.52 3.11
CA GLY A 128 -17.63 -3.70 2.82
C GLY A 128 -17.13 -4.44 4.05
N SER A 129 -17.18 -3.86 5.25
CA SER A 129 -16.78 -4.53 6.49
C SER A 129 -17.40 -3.91 7.75
N SER A 130 -17.87 -4.78 8.65
CA SER A 130 -18.30 -4.40 10.00
C SER A 130 -17.15 -4.37 11.02
N THR A 131 -15.92 -4.67 10.61
CA THR A 131 -14.75 -4.74 11.50
C THR A 131 -13.95 -3.45 11.50
N LEU A 132 -13.36 -3.11 12.64
CA LEU A 132 -12.40 -2.01 12.78
C LEU A 132 -11.08 -2.34 12.08
N ASP A 133 -10.33 -1.30 11.73
CA ASP A 133 -8.89 -1.44 11.45
C ASP A 133 -8.13 -1.70 12.77
N GLU A 134 -7.71 -2.95 12.99
CA GLU A 134 -6.93 -3.38 14.15
C GLU A 134 -5.40 -3.29 13.91
N VAL A 135 -4.95 -2.82 12.74
CA VAL A 135 -3.53 -2.67 12.43
C VAL A 135 -2.85 -1.66 13.37
N PRO A 136 -3.41 -0.45 13.62
CA PRO A 136 -2.82 0.49 14.58
C PRO A 136 -2.70 -0.12 15.97
N ARG A 137 -3.68 -0.91 16.41
CA ARG A 137 -3.60 -1.61 17.70
C ARG A 137 -2.44 -2.58 17.76
N SER A 138 -2.16 -3.27 16.68
CA SER A 138 -1.17 -4.34 16.64
C SER A 138 0.25 -3.81 16.54
N ILE A 139 0.46 -2.63 15.92
CA ILE A 139 1.79 -2.04 15.70
C ILE A 139 2.13 -0.98 16.76
N LEU A 140 1.17 -0.15 17.17
CA LEU A 140 1.45 0.92 18.12
C LEU A 140 1.75 0.35 19.50
N PRO A 141 2.79 0.87 20.19
CA PRO A 141 3.03 0.50 21.57
C PRO A 141 1.86 0.94 22.45
N PHE A 142 1.69 0.29 23.60
CA PHE A 142 0.71 0.73 24.60
C PHE A 142 1.20 2.00 25.33
N TYR A 143 1.26 3.10 24.58
CA TYR A 143 1.87 4.37 25.00
C TYR A 143 1.19 4.99 26.24
N GLN A 144 -0.05 4.59 26.54
CA GLN A 144 -0.77 5.02 27.74
C GLN A 144 -0.04 4.61 29.04
N ASN A 145 0.81 3.60 28.99
CA ASN A 145 1.63 3.17 30.12
C ASN A 145 2.97 3.91 30.25
N ILE A 146 3.29 4.82 29.32
CA ILE A 146 4.48 5.67 29.47
C ILE A 146 4.21 6.61 30.64
N THR A 147 5.07 6.57 31.66
CA THR A 147 4.99 7.42 32.84
C THR A 147 6.00 8.55 32.77
N ILE A 148 5.64 9.69 33.35
CA ILE A 148 6.52 10.83 33.58
C ILE A 148 6.48 11.22 35.05
N THR A 149 7.60 11.71 35.56
CA THR A 149 7.70 12.26 36.91
C THR A 149 8.10 13.72 36.81
N VAL A 150 7.27 14.61 37.37
CA VAL A 150 7.53 16.05 37.46
C VAL A 150 7.31 16.46 38.90
N ASP A 151 8.29 17.16 39.50
CA ASP A 151 8.24 17.62 40.89
C ASP A 151 7.90 16.52 41.91
N GLY A 152 8.43 15.31 41.70
CA GLY A 152 8.21 14.16 42.58
C GLY A 152 6.85 13.46 42.42
N VAL A 153 5.99 13.93 41.51
CA VAL A 153 4.71 13.29 41.21
C VAL A 153 4.81 12.49 39.92
N THR A 154 4.52 11.19 39.99
CA THR A 154 4.49 10.30 38.82
C THR A 154 3.07 10.20 38.28
N THR A 155 2.92 10.40 36.97
CA THR A 155 1.65 10.25 36.26
C THR A 155 1.87 9.64 34.87
N THR A 156 0.80 9.28 34.16
CA THR A 156 0.91 8.84 32.77
C THR A 156 1.19 10.04 31.86
N ALA A 157 2.12 9.87 30.92
CA ALA A 157 2.50 10.88 29.94
C ALA A 157 1.31 11.29 29.05
N PHE A 158 0.35 10.39 28.88
CA PHE A 158 -0.82 10.60 28.04
C PHE A 158 -2.10 10.39 28.85
N LYS A 159 -3.03 11.36 28.78
CA LYS A 159 -4.38 11.24 29.32
C LYS A 159 -5.28 10.54 28.31
N GLY A 160 -5.20 9.21 28.27
CA GLY A 160 -6.12 8.38 27.48
C GLY A 160 -5.65 8.06 26.06
N VAL A 161 -6.57 7.44 25.31
CA VAL A 161 -6.39 7.09 23.90
C VAL A 161 -6.85 8.27 23.06
N THR A 162 -6.04 8.72 22.10
CA THR A 162 -6.49 9.73 21.12
C THR A 162 -6.28 9.26 19.70
N ALA A 163 -7.12 9.76 18.79
CA ALA A 163 -6.97 9.52 17.36
C ALA A 163 -5.64 10.09 16.82
N GLU A 164 -5.15 11.22 17.36
CA GLU A 164 -3.87 11.80 16.93
C GLU A 164 -2.66 10.92 17.29
N LYS A 165 -2.82 10.02 18.25
CA LYS A 165 -1.79 9.05 18.65
C LYS A 165 -2.05 7.65 18.08
N GLY A 166 -2.96 7.55 17.10
CA GLY A 166 -3.27 6.31 16.38
C GLY A 166 -4.18 5.34 17.13
N GLY A 167 -4.89 5.79 18.17
CA GLY A 167 -5.81 4.94 18.90
C GLY A 167 -5.11 4.08 19.96
N ARG A 168 -5.71 2.94 20.30
CA ARG A 168 -5.24 2.09 21.42
C ARG A 168 -4.24 1.04 20.92
N GLY A 169 -2.95 1.30 21.08
CA GLY A 169 -1.88 0.33 20.80
C GLY A 169 -1.76 -0.78 21.84
N ILE A 170 -1.32 -1.97 21.43
CA ILE A 170 -0.83 -3.04 22.32
C ILE A 170 0.55 -3.55 21.87
N GLY A 171 0.89 -3.40 20.58
CA GLY A 171 2.24 -3.70 20.07
C GLY A 171 2.54 -5.20 20.00
N TRP A 172 1.64 -5.98 19.41
CA TRP A 172 1.83 -7.43 19.19
C TRP A 172 2.73 -7.74 17.99
N MET A 173 2.90 -6.78 17.08
CA MET A 173 3.75 -6.92 15.90
C MET A 173 5.00 -6.05 16.05
N GLN A 174 6.17 -6.66 15.81
CA GLN A 174 7.45 -5.95 15.70
C GLN A 174 8.10 -6.28 14.35
N PRO A 175 8.94 -5.38 13.79
CA PRO A 175 9.75 -5.71 12.63
C PRO A 175 10.62 -6.95 12.89
N THR A 176 10.84 -7.75 11.86
CA THR A 176 11.71 -8.92 11.98
C THR A 176 13.15 -8.49 12.27
N LYS A 177 13.92 -9.31 13.00
CA LYS A 177 15.34 -9.02 13.29
C LYS A 177 16.26 -9.18 12.06
N HIS A 178 15.71 -9.60 10.92
CA HIS A 178 16.46 -9.95 9.72
C HIS A 178 16.05 -8.98 8.61
N VAL A 179 17.06 -8.36 8.00
CA VAL A 179 16.97 -7.46 6.84
C VAL A 179 17.62 -8.16 5.67
#